data_AF-A0AAW9FW50-F1
#
_entry.id   AF-A0AAW9FW50-F1
#
_cell.length_a   1.000
_cell.length_b   1.000
_cell.length_c   1.000
_cell.angle_alpha   90.00
_cell.angle_beta   90.00
_cell.angle_gamma   90.00
#
_symmetry.space_group_name_H-M   'P 1'
#
loop_
_entity.id
_entity.type
_entity.pdbx_description
1 polymer ?
#
loop_
_entity_poly.entity_id
_entity_poly.type
_entity_poly.pdbx_seq_one_letter_code
_entity_poly.pdbx_strand_id
1 'polypeptide(L)'
;MANSLEEIIKKKKERLAQTFRDLPAICGEEMLNFTFENFEKEGWQGETFQEWPKRKNPTKWGKEDDTGRKLLQKTLKLKRSIRISKLRENEVSIVAGGADIPYAKAHNEGFEGKVTQNVGEHTRKTKTGDKINVSAFTRTINQKIPKRKYIGTPEESVKLKERLMKICVEEVRKTLKP
;
A
#
# COMPACT_ATOMS: atom_id res chain seq x y z
N MET A 1 -16.06 -15.19 -50.36
CA MET A 1 -16.79 -15.43 -49.10
C MET A 1 -15.88 -16.05 -48.02
N ALA A 2 -15.05 -17.07 -48.31
CA ALA A 2 -14.14 -17.69 -47.32
C ALA A 2 -13.06 -16.73 -46.74
N ASN A 3 -12.43 -15.90 -47.57
CA ASN A 3 -11.38 -14.96 -47.12
C ASN A 3 -11.88 -13.95 -46.07
N SER A 4 -13.16 -13.57 -46.09
CA SER A 4 -13.71 -12.60 -45.14
C SER A 4 -13.87 -13.17 -43.73
N LEU A 5 -14.29 -14.43 -43.61
CA LEU A 5 -14.42 -15.08 -42.29
C LEU A 5 -13.06 -15.37 -41.68
N GLU A 6 -12.10 -15.83 -42.49
CA GLU A 6 -10.73 -16.07 -42.05
C GLU A 6 -10.04 -14.78 -41.58
N GLU A 7 -10.19 -13.68 -42.31
CA GLU A 7 -9.69 -12.36 -41.91
C GLU A 7 -10.33 -11.88 -40.59
N ILE A 8 -11.64 -12.06 -40.41
CA ILE A 8 -12.33 -11.72 -39.16
C ILE A 8 -11.78 -12.55 -38.00
N ILE A 9 -11.60 -13.85 -38.18
CA ILE A 9 -11.04 -14.73 -37.15
C ILE A 9 -9.60 -14.32 -36.81
N LYS A 10 -8.77 -14.04 -37.81
CA LYS A 10 -7.39 -13.58 -37.62
C LYS A 10 -7.34 -12.28 -36.80
N LYS A 11 -8.14 -11.29 -37.18
CA LYS A 11 -8.23 -10.00 -36.47
C LYS A 11 -8.71 -10.18 -35.03
N LYS A 12 -9.67 -11.07 -34.78
CA LYS A 12 -10.13 -11.40 -33.42
C LYS A 12 -9.02 -12.07 -32.59
N LYS A 13 -8.27 -13.02 -33.16
CA LYS A 13 -7.12 -13.65 -32.48
C LYS A 13 -6.05 -12.63 -32.11
N GLU A 14 -5.69 -11.73 -33.03
CA GLU A 14 -4.70 -10.68 -32.78
C GLU A 14 -5.15 -9.72 -31.67
N ARG A 15 -6.42 -9.30 -31.69
CA ARG A 15 -7.00 -8.46 -30.64
C ARG A 15 -6.99 -9.15 -29.28
N LEU A 16 -7.36 -10.42 -29.23
CA LEU A 16 -7.35 -11.20 -27.99
C LEU A 16 -5.92 -11.36 -27.44
N ALA A 17 -4.95 -11.65 -28.32
CA ALA A 17 -3.54 -11.74 -27.94
C ALA A 17 -2.98 -10.40 -27.46
N GLN A 18 -3.43 -9.27 -28.02
CA GLN A 18 -3.08 -7.95 -27.52
C GLN A 18 -3.65 -7.73 -26.11
N THR A 19 -4.90 -8.08 -25.87
CA THR A 19 -5.51 -7.95 -24.54
C THR A 19 -4.77 -8.77 -23.49
N PHE A 20 -4.36 -10.00 -23.78
CA PHE A 20 -3.54 -10.78 -22.84
C PHE A 20 -2.20 -10.12 -22.52
N ARG A 21 -1.58 -9.42 -23.49
CA ARG A 21 -0.34 -8.66 -23.26
C ARG A 21 -0.57 -7.42 -22.40
N ASP A 22 -1.74 -6.80 -22.49
CA ASP A 22 -2.07 -5.58 -21.74
C ASP A 22 -2.60 -5.87 -20.33
N LEU A 23 -3.23 -7.04 -20.12
CA LEU A 23 -3.87 -7.43 -18.86
C LEU A 23 -2.97 -7.27 -17.61
N PRO A 24 -1.67 -7.68 -17.62
CA PRO A 24 -0.81 -7.49 -16.46
C PRO A 24 -0.71 -6.02 -16.02
N ALA A 25 -0.61 -5.09 -16.97
CA ALA A 25 -0.51 -3.67 -16.65
C ALA A 25 -1.81 -3.15 -16.02
N ILE A 26 -2.95 -3.55 -16.60
CA ILE A 26 -4.29 -3.19 -16.11
C ILE A 26 -4.50 -3.74 -14.69
N CYS A 27 -4.14 -5.00 -14.44
CA CYS A 27 -4.21 -5.61 -13.11
C CYS A 27 -3.31 -4.89 -12.09
N GLY A 28 -2.10 -4.52 -12.50
CA GLY A 28 -1.17 -3.75 -11.66
C GLY A 28 -1.73 -2.38 -11.27
N GLU A 29 -2.32 -1.66 -12.22
CA GLU A 29 -2.98 -0.39 -11.96
C GLU A 29 -4.16 -0.55 -11.00
N GLU A 30 -4.98 -1.59 -11.18
CA GLU A 30 -6.10 -1.84 -10.28
C GLU A 30 -5.63 -2.14 -8.85
N MET A 31 -4.57 -2.93 -8.68
CA MET A 31 -4.00 -3.18 -7.36
C MET A 31 -3.44 -1.90 -6.71
N LEU A 32 -2.88 -0.97 -7.49
CA LEU A 32 -2.48 0.36 -6.99
C LEU A 32 -3.70 1.15 -6.52
N ASN A 33 -4.75 1.21 -7.34
CA ASN A 33 -5.99 1.90 -7.02
C ASN A 33 -6.63 1.34 -5.74
N PHE A 34 -6.73 0.01 -5.64
CA PHE A 34 -7.19 -0.68 -4.44
C PHE A 34 -6.37 -0.30 -3.20
N THR A 35 -5.04 -0.25 -3.35
CA THR A 35 -4.14 0.16 -2.27
C THR A 35 -4.39 1.61 -1.87
N PHE A 36 -4.55 2.53 -2.83
CA PHE A 36 -4.82 3.94 -2.54
C PHE A 36 -6.19 4.17 -1.91
N GLU A 37 -7.21 3.40 -2.31
CA GLU A 37 -8.51 3.42 -1.64
C GLU A 37 -8.41 3.00 -0.18
N ASN A 38 -7.54 2.05 0.17
CA ASN A 38 -7.34 1.67 1.57
C ASN A 38 -6.75 2.82 2.40
N PHE A 39 -5.88 3.66 1.82
CA PHE A 39 -5.47 4.92 2.46
C PHE A 39 -6.63 5.88 2.62
N GLU A 40 -7.47 6.05 1.59
CA GLU A 40 -8.60 6.97 1.65
C GLU A 40 -9.66 6.55 2.67
N LYS A 41 -9.92 5.25 2.80
CA LYS A 41 -10.86 4.66 3.75
C LYS A 41 -10.24 4.43 5.12
N GLU A 42 -8.93 4.63 5.26
CA GLU A 42 -8.17 4.35 6.48
C GLU A 42 -8.40 2.93 7.00
N GLY A 43 -8.40 1.94 6.10
CA GLY A 43 -8.74 0.57 6.44
C GLY A 43 -8.42 -0.43 5.32
N TRP A 44 -8.30 -1.71 5.70
CA TRP A 44 -8.10 -2.81 4.76
C TRP A 44 -9.44 -3.38 4.29
N GLN A 45 -9.63 -3.46 2.97
CA GLN A 45 -10.79 -4.08 2.36
C GLN A 45 -10.57 -5.59 2.16
N GLY A 46 -10.59 -6.39 3.23
CA GLY A 46 -10.41 -7.84 3.18
C GLY A 46 -11.67 -8.61 2.78
N GLU A 47 -11.95 -9.71 3.48
CA GLU A 47 -13.28 -10.35 3.49
C GLU A 47 -14.32 -9.40 4.10
N THR A 48 -13.97 -8.80 5.24
CA THR A 48 -14.67 -7.67 5.83
C THR A 48 -13.79 -6.43 5.84
N PHE A 49 -14.41 -5.26 5.98
CA PHE A 49 -13.66 -4.02 6.13
C PHE A 49 -13.02 -3.93 7.52
N GLN A 50 -11.70 -3.73 7.56
CA GLN A 50 -10.91 -3.64 8.79
C GLN A 50 -10.35 -2.23 8.92
N GLU A 51 -11.02 -1.36 9.69
CA GLU A 51 -10.57 0.00 9.97
C GLU A 51 -9.21 -0.01 10.69
N TRP A 52 -8.33 0.93 10.33
CA TRP A 52 -7.02 1.05 10.95
C TRP A 52 -7.13 1.60 12.38
N PRO A 53 -6.29 1.11 13.31
CA PRO A 53 -6.24 1.68 14.65
C PRO A 53 -5.92 3.18 14.63
N LYS A 54 -6.80 3.96 15.26
CA LYS A 54 -6.68 5.41 15.40
C LYS A 54 -5.40 5.80 16.14
N ARG A 55 -4.95 7.04 15.94
CA ARG A 55 -3.80 7.57 16.70
C ARG A 55 -4.22 7.76 18.15
N LYS A 56 -3.27 7.61 19.07
CA LYS A 56 -3.49 8.04 20.45
C LYS A 56 -3.59 9.56 20.44
N ASN A 57 -4.76 10.07 20.83
CA ASN A 57 -5.00 11.50 21.01
C ASN A 57 -5.64 11.75 22.38
N PRO A 58 -5.06 12.58 23.24
CA PRO A 58 -3.74 13.20 23.11
C PRO A 58 -2.62 12.15 23.07
N THR A 59 -1.46 12.52 22.54
CA THR A 59 -0.27 11.65 22.63
C THR A 59 0.11 11.42 24.10
N LYS A 60 0.95 10.41 24.39
CA LYS A 60 1.44 10.13 25.77
C LYS A 60 2.02 11.37 26.47
N TRP A 61 2.44 12.37 25.70
CA TRP A 61 3.04 13.61 26.18
C TRP A 61 2.05 14.78 26.29
N GLY A 62 0.73 14.51 26.23
CA GLY A 62 -0.33 15.51 26.40
C GLY A 62 -0.54 16.43 25.19
N LYS A 63 0.28 16.29 24.13
CA LYS A 63 0.13 17.07 22.91
C LYS A 63 -1.00 16.47 22.07
N GLU A 64 -2.02 17.26 21.79
CA GLU A 64 -3.05 16.95 20.80
C GLU A 64 -2.39 16.78 19.43
N ASP A 65 -2.74 15.69 18.74
CA ASP A 65 -2.34 15.49 17.36
C ASP A 65 -3.37 16.16 16.43
N ASP A 66 -2.94 16.47 15.22
CA ASP A 66 -3.82 16.99 14.18
C ASP A 66 -4.82 15.90 13.75
N THR A 67 -6.03 15.98 14.29
CA THR A 67 -7.15 15.06 14.04
C THR A 67 -7.82 15.29 12.69
N GLY A 68 -7.55 16.42 12.01
CA GLY A 68 -8.18 16.74 10.73
C GLY A 68 -7.59 15.94 9.56
N ARG A 69 -6.44 15.28 9.74
CA ARG A 69 -5.73 14.58 8.66
C ARG A 69 -5.80 13.06 8.79
N LYS A 70 -6.07 12.40 7.66
CA LYS A 70 -6.08 10.93 7.54
C LYS A 70 -4.76 10.28 7.99
N LEU A 71 -4.86 9.10 8.58
CA LEU A 71 -3.79 8.20 9.01
C LEU A 71 -2.81 7.93 7.86
N LEU A 72 -1.51 7.94 8.19
CA LEU A 72 -0.40 7.69 7.26
C LEU A 72 -0.30 8.67 6.07
N GLN A 73 -1.02 9.80 6.11
CA GLN A 73 -1.09 10.75 5.00
C GLN A 73 -0.50 12.14 5.30
N LYS A 74 0.22 12.31 6.41
CA LYS A 74 0.79 13.62 6.81
C LYS A 74 1.66 14.27 5.72
N THR A 75 2.62 13.53 5.18
CA THR A 75 3.51 14.00 4.10
C THR A 75 3.26 13.29 2.77
N LEU A 76 2.34 12.32 2.77
CA LEU A 76 2.10 11.38 1.66
C LEU A 76 3.31 10.56 1.19
N LYS A 77 4.49 10.67 1.84
CA LYS A 77 5.73 9.98 1.43
C LYS A 77 5.52 8.48 1.26
N LEU A 78 4.82 7.84 2.21
CA LEU A 78 4.50 6.42 2.13
C LEU A 78 3.58 6.11 0.94
N LYS A 79 2.45 6.81 0.82
CA LYS A 79 1.49 6.62 -0.28
C LYS A 79 2.16 6.78 -1.65
N ARG A 80 2.99 7.81 -1.82
CA ARG A 80 3.73 8.09 -3.07
C ARG A 80 4.82 7.07 -3.41
N SER A 81 5.24 6.24 -2.46
CA SER A 81 6.26 5.21 -2.71
C SER A 81 5.71 3.93 -3.31
N ILE A 82 4.38 3.78 -3.30
CA ILE A 82 3.70 2.58 -3.77
C ILE A 82 3.67 2.61 -5.29
N ARG A 83 4.24 1.57 -5.90
CA ARG A 83 4.43 1.50 -7.35
C ARG A 83 4.52 0.07 -7.83
N ILE A 84 4.20 -0.15 -9.10
CA ILE A 84 4.53 -1.40 -9.79
C ILE A 84 6.05 -1.46 -9.90
N SER A 85 6.63 -2.52 -9.34
CA SER A 85 8.07 -2.77 -9.34
C SER A 85 8.48 -3.78 -10.42
N LYS A 86 7.55 -4.64 -10.83
CA LYS A 86 7.79 -5.68 -11.82
C LYS A 86 6.51 -5.90 -12.62
N LEU A 87 6.67 -5.95 -13.94
CA LEU A 87 5.61 -6.20 -14.89
C LEU A 87 6.11 -7.21 -15.91
N ARG A 88 5.55 -8.42 -15.86
CA ARG A 88 5.80 -9.53 -16.79
C ARG A 88 4.46 -10.11 -17.20
N GLU A 89 4.45 -10.90 -18.28
CA GLU A 89 3.25 -11.53 -18.83
C GLU A 89 2.43 -12.30 -17.78
N ASN A 90 3.10 -13.01 -16.88
CA ASN A 90 2.45 -13.83 -15.84
C ASN A 90 2.69 -13.34 -14.42
N GLU A 91 3.28 -12.16 -14.24
CA GLU A 91 3.69 -11.69 -12.91
C GLU A 91 3.65 -10.16 -12.81
N VAL A 92 2.91 -9.68 -11.82
CA VAL A 92 2.88 -8.27 -11.44
C VAL A 92 3.29 -8.17 -9.99
N SER A 93 4.27 -7.33 -9.68
CA SER A 93 4.70 -7.10 -8.30
C SER A 93 4.60 -5.62 -7.96
N ILE A 94 3.91 -5.32 -6.87
CA ILE A 94 3.79 -3.97 -6.32
C ILE A 94 4.59 -3.90 -5.04
N VAL A 95 5.35 -2.81 -4.90
CA VAL A 95 6.15 -2.53 -3.72
C VAL A 95 5.62 -1.28 -3.03
N ALA A 96 5.74 -1.25 -1.70
CA ALA A 96 5.51 -0.07 -0.89
C ALA A 96 6.75 0.22 -0.04
N GLY A 97 7.26 1.44 -0.12
CA GLY A 97 8.46 1.87 0.59
C GLY A 97 9.75 1.65 -0.19
N GLY A 98 10.83 1.37 0.54
CA GLY A 98 12.21 1.28 0.06
C GLY A 98 13.19 1.72 1.15
N ALA A 99 14.47 1.90 0.80
CA ALA A 99 15.51 2.33 1.74
C ALA A 99 15.14 3.64 2.47
N ASP A 100 14.49 4.58 1.78
CA ASP A 100 14.09 5.88 2.34
C ASP A 100 12.83 5.84 3.20
N ILE A 101 12.13 4.70 3.23
CA ILE A 101 10.84 4.51 3.91
C ILE A 101 10.86 3.14 4.60
N PRO A 102 11.83 2.90 5.52
CA PRO A 102 12.03 1.59 6.15
C PRO A 102 10.84 1.20 7.05
N TYR A 103 10.01 2.16 7.45
CA TYR A 103 8.85 1.97 8.30
C TYR A 103 7.60 1.44 7.57
N ALA A 104 7.61 1.38 6.23
CA ALA A 104 6.46 0.94 5.42
C ALA A 104 5.96 -0.45 5.86
N LYS A 105 6.87 -1.43 5.87
CA LYS A 105 6.57 -2.81 6.27
C LYS A 105 5.98 -2.89 7.67
N ALA A 106 6.60 -2.21 8.64
CA ALA A 106 6.15 -2.19 10.03
C ALA A 106 4.74 -1.60 10.20
N HIS A 107 4.32 -0.65 9.34
CA HIS A 107 2.94 -0.20 9.33
C HIS A 107 1.99 -1.18 8.66
N ASN A 108 2.37 -1.81 7.54
CA ASN A 108 1.49 -2.73 6.83
C ASN A 108 1.20 -4.03 7.63
N GLU A 109 2.24 -4.55 8.28
CA GLU A 109 2.19 -5.83 9.00
C GLU A 109 1.94 -5.65 10.50
N GLY A 110 2.22 -4.46 11.04
CA GLY A 110 2.38 -4.25 12.47
C GLY A 110 3.79 -4.63 12.92
N PHE A 111 4.16 -4.21 14.13
CA PHE A 111 5.43 -4.61 14.74
C PHE A 111 5.29 -4.62 16.26
N GLU A 112 5.79 -5.67 16.91
CA GLU A 112 5.92 -5.72 18.37
C GLU A 112 7.24 -6.39 18.71
N GLY A 113 8.12 -5.67 19.41
CA GLY A 113 9.44 -6.21 19.74
C GLY A 113 10.40 -5.19 20.34
N LYS A 114 11.57 -5.70 20.76
CA LYS A 114 12.68 -4.87 21.25
C LYS A 114 13.43 -4.25 20.08
N VAL A 115 13.66 -2.95 20.15
CA VAL A 115 14.43 -2.18 19.16
C VAL A 115 15.52 -1.43 19.89
N THR A 116 16.74 -1.51 19.34
CA THR A 116 17.85 -0.67 19.77
C THR A 116 17.73 0.68 19.10
N GLN A 117 17.55 1.73 19.89
CA GLN A 117 17.46 3.11 19.44
C GLN A 117 18.72 3.88 19.83
N ASN A 118 19.36 4.47 18.83
CA ASN A 118 20.44 5.43 19.03
C ASN A 118 19.85 6.82 19.21
N VAL A 119 20.13 7.45 20.33
CA VAL A 119 19.67 8.80 20.67
C VAL A 119 20.87 9.73 20.52
N GLY A 120 20.79 10.64 19.55
CA GLY A 120 21.79 11.68 19.37
C GLY A 120 21.81 12.67 20.54
N GLU A 121 22.93 13.37 20.68
CA GLU A 121 23.06 14.44 21.66
C GLU A 121 22.02 15.55 21.39
N HIS A 122 21.37 16.02 22.46
CA HIS A 122 20.38 17.08 22.37
C HIS A 122 20.22 17.82 23.70
N THR A 123 19.75 19.05 23.64
CA THR A 123 19.40 19.84 24.82
C THR A 123 17.97 19.53 25.25
N ARG A 124 17.76 19.30 26.54
CA ARG A 124 16.42 19.11 27.14
C ARG A 124 16.16 20.18 28.21
N LYS A 125 14.92 20.67 28.28
CA LYS A 125 14.45 21.49 29.41
C LYS A 125 14.04 20.62 30.58
N THR A 126 14.50 20.92 31.79
CA THR A 126 14.05 20.29 33.03
C THR A 126 12.71 20.87 33.48
N LYS A 127 12.10 20.28 34.51
CA LYS A 127 10.86 20.81 35.10
C LYS A 127 11.06 22.20 35.73
N THR A 128 12.27 22.53 36.17
CA THR A 128 12.66 23.83 36.73
C THR A 128 12.93 24.89 35.65
N GLY A 129 12.97 24.50 34.38
CA GLY A 129 13.19 25.41 33.24
C GLY A 129 14.63 25.42 32.70
N ASP A 130 15.57 24.83 33.43
CA ASP A 130 16.98 24.77 33.06
C ASP A 130 17.20 23.93 31.80
N LYS A 131 18.13 24.37 30.96
CA LYS A 131 18.57 23.64 29.77
C LYS A 131 19.77 22.79 30.13
N ILE A 132 19.66 21.48 29.95
CA ILE A 132 20.77 20.53 30.13
C ILE A 132 21.12 19.87 28.79
N ASN A 133 22.41 19.63 28.56
CA ASN A 133 22.86 18.81 27.44
C ASN A 133 22.83 17.34 27.83
N VAL A 134 22.26 16.52 26.96
CA VAL A 134 22.18 15.07 27.11
C VAL A 134 23.10 14.46 26.07
N SER A 135 24.20 13.84 26.52
CA SER A 135 25.15 13.14 25.65
C SER A 135 24.47 12.02 24.87
N ALA A 136 25.04 11.67 23.71
CA ALA A 136 24.51 10.57 22.89
C ALA A 136 24.57 9.23 23.65
N PHE A 137 23.54 8.41 23.49
CA PHE A 137 23.48 7.09 24.09
C PHE A 137 22.59 6.13 23.30
N THR A 138 22.76 4.84 23.55
CA THR A 138 21.92 3.78 22.97
C THR A 138 21.01 3.21 24.04
N ARG A 139 19.75 2.95 23.68
CA ARG A 139 18.77 2.31 24.57
C ARG A 139 17.98 1.24 23.85
N THR A 140 17.53 0.23 24.58
CA THR A 140 16.57 -0.75 24.08
C THR A 140 15.17 -0.35 24.50
N ILE A 141 14.24 -0.28 23.54
CA ILE A 141 12.84 0.02 23.79
C ILE A 141 11.95 -1.12 23.30
N ASN A 142 10.85 -1.38 24.01
CA ASN A 142 9.77 -2.21 23.50
C ASN A 142 8.89 -1.36 22.59
N GLN A 143 8.96 -1.60 21.29
CA GLN A 143 8.20 -0.87 20.28
C GLN A 143 6.97 -1.68 19.90
N LYS A 144 5.79 -1.03 19.96
CA LYS A 144 4.51 -1.59 19.47
C LYS A 144 3.93 -0.65 18.41
N ILE A 145 3.96 -1.08 17.16
CA ILE A 145 3.39 -0.38 16.01
C ILE A 145 2.12 -1.14 15.61
N PRO A 146 0.95 -0.49 15.63
CA PRO A 146 -0.28 -1.14 15.21
C PRO A 146 -0.26 -1.44 13.71
N LYS A 147 -0.83 -2.58 13.34
CA LYS A 147 -1.03 -2.98 11.96
C LYS A 147 -2.04 -2.06 11.28
N ARG A 148 -1.64 -1.50 10.15
CA ARG A 148 -2.43 -0.64 9.25
C ARG A 148 -2.20 -1.14 7.83
N LYS A 149 -2.83 -2.27 7.51
CA LYS A 149 -2.64 -2.95 6.24
C LYS A 149 -3.25 -2.13 5.11
N TYR A 150 -2.43 -1.77 4.13
CA TYR A 150 -2.84 -1.01 2.94
C TYR A 150 -2.59 -1.80 1.64
N ILE A 151 -1.58 -2.68 1.64
CA ILE A 151 -1.21 -3.55 0.51
C ILE A 151 -1.22 -5.01 0.96
N GLY A 152 -1.61 -5.90 0.04
CA GLY A 152 -1.66 -7.35 0.26
C GLY A 152 -1.92 -8.09 -1.04
N THR A 153 -2.03 -9.41 -0.96
CA THR A 153 -2.26 -10.27 -2.13
C THR A 153 -3.75 -10.57 -2.33
N PRO A 154 -4.16 -11.05 -3.53
CA PRO A 154 -5.55 -11.46 -3.78
C PRO A 154 -6.04 -12.60 -2.87
N GLU A 155 -5.14 -13.41 -2.32
CA GLU A 155 -5.47 -14.44 -1.34
C GLU A 155 -5.88 -13.83 0.02
N GLU A 156 -5.37 -12.65 0.34
CA GLU A 156 -5.64 -11.96 1.60
C GLU A 156 -6.84 -10.99 1.54
N SER A 157 -7.39 -10.75 0.34
CA SER A 157 -8.58 -9.91 0.13
C SER A 157 -9.46 -10.49 -0.97
N VAL A 158 -10.63 -10.97 -0.55
CA VAL A 158 -11.71 -11.41 -1.44
C VAL A 158 -12.11 -10.27 -2.38
N LYS A 159 -12.24 -9.05 -1.84
CA LYS A 159 -12.62 -7.88 -2.64
C LYS A 159 -11.60 -7.51 -3.71
N LEU A 160 -10.30 -7.63 -3.42
CA LEU A 160 -9.25 -7.43 -4.41
C LEU A 160 -9.33 -8.49 -5.51
N LYS A 161 -9.46 -9.76 -5.12
CA LYS A 161 -9.58 -10.89 -6.06
C LYS A 161 -10.79 -10.73 -6.99
N GLU A 162 -11.95 -10.35 -6.45
CA GLU A 162 -13.17 -10.09 -7.22
C GLU A 162 -12.98 -8.95 -8.22
N ARG A 163 -12.35 -7.84 -7.80
CA ARG A 163 -12.08 -6.69 -8.68
C ARG A 163 -11.14 -7.07 -9.83
N LEU A 164 -10.05 -7.76 -9.53
CA LEU A 164 -9.12 -8.24 -10.56
C LEU A 164 -9.80 -9.21 -11.53
N MET A 165 -10.56 -10.17 -11.02
CA MET A 165 -11.29 -11.11 -11.87
C MET A 165 -12.32 -10.39 -12.76
N LYS A 166 -13.07 -9.44 -12.18
CA LYS A 166 -14.04 -8.65 -12.92
C LYS A 166 -13.39 -7.88 -14.05
N ILE A 167 -12.26 -7.21 -13.80
CA ILE A 167 -11.52 -6.48 -14.83
C ILE A 167 -11.03 -7.41 -15.93
N CYS A 168 -10.39 -8.53 -15.58
CA CYS A 168 -9.94 -9.51 -16.57
C CYS A 168 -11.09 -9.99 -17.47
N VAL A 169 -12.24 -10.34 -16.87
CA VAL A 169 -13.43 -10.78 -17.61
C VAL A 169 -13.99 -9.65 -18.48
N GLU A 170 -14.04 -8.42 -17.98
CA GLU A 170 -14.52 -7.26 -18.73
C GLU A 170 -13.63 -6.94 -19.94
N GLU A 171 -12.30 -6.96 -19.77
CA GLU A 171 -11.37 -6.75 -20.87
C GLU A 171 -11.50 -7.83 -21.94
N VAL A 172 -11.56 -9.11 -21.55
CA VAL A 172 -11.81 -10.20 -22.51
C VAL A 172 -13.17 -10.03 -23.19
N ARG A 173 -14.25 -9.72 -22.46
CA ARG A 173 -15.57 -9.48 -23.05
C ARG A 173 -15.58 -8.33 -24.05
N LYS A 174 -14.87 -7.22 -23.77
CA LYS A 174 -14.75 -6.08 -24.70
C LYS A 174 -14.10 -6.49 -26.04
N THR A 175 -13.19 -7.46 -26.03
CA THR A 175 -12.55 -7.96 -27.26
C THR A 175 -13.48 -8.83 -28.10
N LEU A 176 -14.36 -9.60 -27.44
CA LEU A 176 -15.25 -10.56 -28.07
C LEU A 176 -16.55 -9.93 -28.59
N LYS A 177 -16.91 -8.74 -28.10
CA LYS A 177 -18.05 -7.97 -28.61
C LYS A 177 -17.94 -7.80 -30.14
N PRO A 178 -19.04 -8.04 -30.88
CA PRO A 178 -19.08 -7.90 -32.33
C PRO A 178 -18.69 -6.50 -32.79
#